data_AF-A0A1F7RNU2-F1
#
_entry.id   AF-A0A1F7RNU2-F1
#
_cell.length_a   1.000
_cell.length_b   1.000
_cell.length_c   1.000
_cell.angle_alpha   90.00
_cell.angle_beta   90.00
_cell.angle_gamma   90.00
#
_symmetry.space_group_name_H-M   'P 1'
#
loop_
_entity.id
_entity.type
_entity.pdbx_description
1 polymer ?
#
loop_
_entity_poly.entity_id
_entity_poly.type
_entity_poly.pdbx_seq_one_letter_code
_entity_poly.pdbx_strand_id
1 'polypeptide(L)'
;MVENSKNPNIQNSKEIQEKVQKARDVQTKRFEAMPVGRQGTRLKANSEMSTKDVKTFCPLSPECRTMMISATSSMNLTARSYFKVIKIARTIADLDGENEITTSHLAEALQYGPKDSEF
;
A
#
# COMPACT_ATOMS: atom_id res chain seq x y z
N MET A 1 -45.10 -2.97 1.10
CA MET A 1 -43.88 -3.76 0.84
C MET A 1 -43.00 -2.90 -0.04
N VAL A 2 -41.98 -2.26 0.54
CA VAL A 2 -41.02 -1.46 -0.22
C VAL A 2 -39.73 -2.25 -0.25
N GLU A 3 -39.32 -2.63 -1.45
CA GLU A 3 -38.11 -3.41 -1.71
C GLU A 3 -36.88 -2.64 -1.21
N ASN A 4 -36.11 -3.32 -0.38
CA ASN A 4 -34.89 -2.80 0.21
C ASN A 4 -33.82 -2.73 -0.89
N SER A 5 -33.62 -1.53 -1.44
CA SER A 5 -32.50 -1.22 -2.33
C SER A 5 -31.18 -1.50 -1.60
N LYS A 6 -30.60 -2.68 -1.84
CA LYS A 6 -29.24 -3.00 -1.42
C LYS A 6 -28.29 -2.08 -2.17
N ASN A 7 -27.86 -1.01 -1.51
CA ASN A 7 -26.74 -0.21 -1.98
C ASN A 7 -25.50 -1.12 -2.05
N PRO A 8 -24.91 -1.36 -3.24
CA PRO A 8 -23.81 -2.32 -3.42
C PRO A 8 -22.51 -1.90 -2.72
N ASN A 9 -22.47 -0.73 -2.09
CA ASN A 9 -21.32 -0.18 -1.38
C ASN A 9 -21.35 -0.31 0.15
N ILE A 10 -22.35 -0.98 0.73
CA ILE A 10 -22.41 -1.16 2.19
C ILE A 10 -21.70 -2.48 2.54
N GLN A 11 -20.38 -2.44 2.63
CA GLN A 11 -19.64 -3.49 3.32
C GLN A 11 -19.90 -3.36 4.81
N ASN A 12 -20.36 -4.42 5.46
CA ASN A 12 -20.52 -4.38 6.91
C ASN A 12 -19.15 -4.42 7.61
N SER A 13 -19.09 -3.97 8.87
CA SER A 13 -17.84 -3.88 9.65
C SER A 13 -17.06 -5.20 9.68
N LYS A 14 -17.77 -6.34 9.70
CA LYS A 14 -17.17 -7.67 9.70
C LYS A 14 -16.42 -7.97 8.39
N GLU A 15 -17.00 -7.65 7.24
CA GLU A 15 -16.34 -7.83 5.94
C GLU A 15 -15.07 -6.97 5.81
N ILE A 16 -15.11 -5.73 6.29
CA ILE A 16 -13.95 -4.84 6.30
C ILE A 16 -12.87 -5.40 7.23
N GLN A 17 -13.25 -5.86 8.43
CA GLN A 17 -12.34 -6.49 9.38
C GLN A 17 -11.65 -7.71 8.77
N GLU A 18 -12.39 -8.57 8.09
CA GLU A 18 -11.85 -9.76 7.42
C GLU A 18 -10.84 -9.39 6.32
N LYS A 19 -11.15 -8.38 5.49
CA LYS A 19 -10.20 -7.87 4.48
C LYS A 19 -8.91 -7.33 5.11
N VAL A 20 -9.05 -6.51 6.16
CA VAL A 20 -7.89 -5.95 6.88
C VAL A 20 -7.05 -7.07 7.50
N GLN A 21 -7.67 -8.08 8.09
CA GLN A 21 -6.94 -9.20 8.67
C GLN A 21 -6.17 -9.99 7.61
N LYS A 22 -6.78 -10.28 6.46
CA LYS A 22 -6.08 -10.95 5.33
C LYS A 22 -4.86 -10.16 4.87
N ALA A 23 -4.99 -8.83 4.73
CA ALA A 23 -3.87 -7.97 4.37
C ALA A 23 -2.75 -8.01 5.42
N ARG A 24 -3.10 -8.07 6.72
CA ARG A 24 -2.12 -8.22 7.81
C ARG A 24 -1.40 -9.55 7.76
N ASP A 25 -2.12 -10.64 7.51
CA ASP A 25 -1.54 -11.98 7.42
C ASP A 25 -0.53 -12.06 6.27
N VAL A 26 -0.84 -11.43 5.12
CA VAL A 26 0.08 -11.31 3.98
C VAL A 26 1.34 -10.53 4.37
N GLN A 27 1.21 -9.42 5.09
CA GLN A 27 2.35 -8.64 5.57
C GLN A 27 3.23 -9.44 6.55
N THR A 28 2.62 -10.16 7.49
CA THR A 28 3.36 -11.02 8.43
C THR A 28 4.15 -12.09 7.68
N LYS A 29 3.52 -12.79 6.74
CA LYS A 29 4.21 -13.80 5.90
C LYS A 29 5.37 -13.22 5.10
N ARG A 30 5.16 -12.05 4.48
CA ARG A 30 6.19 -11.35 3.69
C ARG A 30 7.46 -11.08 4.50
N PHE A 31 7.32 -10.74 5.78
CA PHE A 31 8.45 -10.37 6.63
C PHE A 31 8.98 -11.51 7.52
N GLU A 32 8.33 -12.67 7.51
CA GLU A 32 8.69 -13.80 8.39
C GLU A 32 10.13 -14.30 8.16
N ALA A 33 10.54 -14.40 6.90
CA ALA A 33 11.88 -14.84 6.52
C ALA A 33 12.97 -13.77 6.73
N MET A 34 12.60 -12.55 7.15
CA MET A 34 13.60 -11.52 7.41
C MET A 34 14.40 -11.81 8.69
N PRO A 35 15.71 -11.54 8.68
CA PRO A 35 16.49 -11.46 9.89
C PRO A 35 15.89 -10.44 10.85
N VAL A 36 15.97 -10.75 12.15
CA VAL A 36 15.60 -9.80 13.19
C VAL A 36 16.52 -8.58 13.07
N GLY A 37 15.91 -7.39 12.97
CA GLY A 37 16.65 -6.15 12.80
C GLY A 37 17.41 -5.76 14.07
N ARG A 38 18.17 -4.66 14.01
CA ARG A 38 18.94 -4.13 15.15
C ARG A 38 18.12 -3.84 16.41
N GLN A 39 16.80 -3.67 16.27
CA GLN A 39 15.87 -3.42 17.38
C GLN A 39 15.32 -4.71 18.00
N GLY A 40 15.80 -5.89 17.61
CA GLY A 40 15.36 -7.16 18.18
C GLY A 40 13.98 -7.62 17.70
N THR A 41 13.36 -6.94 16.72
CA THR A 41 12.06 -7.31 16.16
C THR A 41 12.08 -7.38 14.62
N ARG A 42 11.13 -8.13 14.05
CA ARG A 42 10.84 -8.14 12.60
C ARG A 42 9.82 -7.05 12.27
N LEU A 43 9.80 -6.65 11.00
CA LEU A 43 8.78 -5.75 10.48
C LEU A 43 7.39 -6.39 10.64
N LYS A 44 6.41 -5.60 11.08
CA LYS A 44 5.02 -6.03 11.27
C LYS A 44 4.07 -5.42 10.25
N ALA A 45 4.51 -4.37 9.56
CA ALA A 45 3.67 -3.64 8.63
C ALA A 45 4.46 -3.04 7.46
N ASN A 46 3.77 -2.82 6.33
CA ASN A 46 4.36 -2.16 5.16
C ASN A 46 4.90 -0.76 5.45
N SER A 47 4.30 -0.04 6.39
CA SER A 47 4.74 1.31 6.78
C SER A 47 6.16 1.33 7.37
N GLU A 48 6.58 0.25 8.01
CA GLU A 48 7.87 0.12 8.70
C GLU A 48 9.04 -0.17 7.77
N MET A 49 8.79 -0.52 6.50
CA MET A 49 9.82 -0.82 5.50
C MET A 49 10.83 0.32 5.35
N SER A 50 12.13 0.04 5.33
CA SER A 50 13.14 1.00 4.88
C SER A 50 13.09 1.18 3.35
N THR A 51 13.83 2.14 2.81
CA THR A 51 13.94 2.31 1.34
C THR A 51 14.55 1.08 0.67
N LYS A 52 15.42 0.34 1.37
CA LYS A 52 15.98 -0.94 0.91
C LYS A 52 14.89 -2.01 0.88
N ASP A 53 14.09 -2.11 1.93
CA ASP A 53 13.00 -3.10 2.01
C ASP A 53 11.95 -2.86 0.94
N VAL A 54 11.61 -1.59 0.65
CA VAL A 54 10.69 -1.25 -0.46
C VAL A 54 11.21 -1.78 -1.80
N LYS A 55 12.50 -1.66 -2.09
CA LYS A 55 13.08 -2.18 -3.34
C LYS A 55 12.99 -3.71 -3.44
N THR A 56 13.04 -4.40 -2.31
CA THR A 56 12.95 -5.87 -2.25
C THR A 56 11.51 -6.36 -2.34
N PHE A 57 10.59 -5.73 -1.60
CA PHE A 57 9.23 -6.25 -1.38
C PHE A 57 8.15 -5.56 -2.22
N CYS A 58 8.50 -4.47 -2.89
CA CYS A 58 7.59 -3.72 -3.75
C CYS A 58 8.20 -3.55 -5.15
N PRO A 59 8.54 -4.65 -5.86
CA PRO A 59 8.96 -4.54 -7.25
C PRO A 59 7.82 -3.88 -8.04
N LEU A 60 8.17 -2.88 -8.84
CA LEU A 60 7.24 -2.21 -9.74
C LEU A 60 7.41 -2.77 -11.14
N SER A 61 6.34 -2.84 -11.93
CA SER A 61 6.43 -3.08 -13.36
C SER A 61 7.04 -1.85 -14.08
N PRO A 62 7.44 -1.97 -15.37
CA PRO A 62 7.86 -0.81 -16.16
C PRO A 62 6.81 0.30 -16.22
N GLU A 63 5.55 -0.05 -16.31
CA GLU A 63 4.41 0.88 -16.38
C GLU A 63 4.26 1.62 -15.05
N CYS A 64 4.30 0.90 -13.93
CA CYS A 64 4.27 1.47 -12.58
C CYS A 64 5.45 2.43 -12.34
N ARG A 65 6.66 2.09 -12.82
CA ARG A 65 7.83 2.99 -12.75
C ARG A 65 7.61 4.27 -13.55
N THR A 66 7.10 4.15 -14.78
CA THR A 66 6.83 5.29 -15.67
C THR A 66 5.81 6.24 -15.05
N MET A 67 4.76 5.69 -14.45
CA MET A 67 3.76 6.46 -13.71
C MET A 67 4.37 7.21 -12.52
N MET A 68 5.19 6.53 -11.71
CA MET A 68 5.84 7.15 -10.56
C MET A 68 6.82 8.26 -10.95
N ILE A 69 7.57 8.09 -12.05
CA ILE A 69 8.44 9.15 -12.60
C ILE A 69 7.62 10.37 -13.00
N SER A 70 6.52 10.15 -13.73
CA SER A 70 5.62 11.22 -14.16
C SER A 70 5.02 11.96 -12.95
N ALA A 71 4.56 11.21 -11.95
CA ALA A 71 4.02 11.77 -10.70
C ALA A 71 5.06 12.58 -9.91
N THR A 72 6.33 12.13 -9.88
CA THR A 72 7.40 12.90 -9.25
C THR A 72 7.55 14.28 -9.86
N SER A 73 7.51 14.39 -11.19
CA SER A 73 7.61 15.67 -11.89
C SER A 73 6.35 16.52 -11.76
N SER A 74 5.15 15.93 -11.83
CA SER A 74 3.89 16.70 -11.83
C SER A 74 3.40 17.08 -10.44
N MET A 75 3.74 16.31 -9.41
CA MET A 75 3.30 16.52 -8.03
C MET A 75 4.43 16.91 -7.07
N ASN A 76 5.63 17.20 -7.60
CA ASN A 76 6.82 17.59 -6.82
C ASN A 76 7.16 16.61 -5.69
N LEU A 77 7.05 15.30 -5.95
CA LEU A 77 7.26 14.30 -4.91
C LEU A 77 8.72 14.30 -4.43
N THR A 78 8.93 14.63 -3.16
CA THR A 78 10.20 14.38 -2.47
C THR A 78 10.54 12.88 -2.45
N ALA A 79 11.82 12.52 -2.29
CA ALA A 79 12.22 11.11 -2.17
C ALA A 79 11.45 10.37 -1.05
N ARG A 80 11.16 11.05 0.07
CA ARG A 80 10.36 10.49 1.17
C ARG A 80 8.94 10.20 0.73
N SER A 81 8.30 11.15 0.07
CA SER A 81 6.92 11.03 -0.38
C SER A 81 6.76 9.98 -1.49
N TYR A 82 7.73 9.87 -2.40
CA TYR A 82 7.85 8.80 -3.40
C TYR A 82 7.80 7.40 -2.75
N PHE A 83 8.65 7.14 -1.77
CA PHE A 83 8.65 5.83 -1.09
C PHE A 83 7.39 5.62 -0.23
N LYS A 84 6.81 6.70 0.32
CA LYS A 84 5.54 6.61 1.06
C LYS A 84 4.40 6.16 0.13
N VAL A 85 4.30 6.71 -1.08
CA VAL A 85 3.30 6.30 -2.08
C VAL A 85 3.43 4.81 -2.39
N ILE A 86 4.65 4.31 -2.60
CA ILE A 86 4.86 2.87 -2.89
C ILE A 86 4.41 1.99 -1.72
N LYS A 87 4.68 2.38 -0.46
CA LYS A 87 4.21 1.63 0.72
C LYS A 87 2.69 1.63 0.84
N ILE A 88 2.04 2.74 0.51
CA ILE A 88 0.58 2.84 0.49
C ILE A 88 0.02 1.94 -0.61
N ALA A 89 0.57 2.00 -1.82
CA ALA A 89 0.16 1.15 -2.93
C ALA A 89 0.32 -0.35 -2.63
N ARG A 90 1.41 -0.74 -1.93
CA ARG A 90 1.58 -2.11 -1.44
C ARG A 90 0.49 -2.52 -0.45
N THR A 91 0.03 -1.59 0.39
CA THR A 91 -1.03 -1.86 1.36
C THR A 91 -2.39 -1.99 0.67
N ILE A 92 -2.67 -1.18 -0.34
CA ILE A 92 -3.87 -1.29 -1.17
C ILE A 92 -3.89 -2.65 -1.89
N ALA A 93 -2.78 -3.01 -2.54
CA ALA A 93 -2.62 -4.31 -3.17
C ALA A 93 -2.84 -5.48 -2.19
N ASP A 94 -2.37 -5.36 -0.93
CA ASP A 94 -2.61 -6.38 0.10
C ASP A 94 -4.10 -6.48 0.50
N LEU A 95 -4.82 -5.35 0.51
CA LEU A 95 -6.27 -5.31 0.79
C LEU A 95 -7.08 -5.93 -0.35
N ASP A 96 -6.60 -5.78 -1.58
CA ASP A 96 -7.20 -6.39 -2.78
C ASP A 96 -6.79 -7.87 -2.97
N GLY A 97 -5.83 -8.35 -2.17
CA GLY A 97 -5.33 -9.73 -2.27
C GLY A 97 -4.40 -9.97 -3.46
N GLU A 98 -3.86 -8.89 -4.03
CA GLU A 98 -2.99 -8.94 -5.21
C GLU A 98 -1.52 -9.07 -4.82
N ASN A 99 -0.77 -9.93 -5.51
CA ASN A 99 0.66 -10.11 -5.23
C ASN A 99 1.52 -8.96 -5.74
N GLU A 100 1.07 -8.27 -6.80
CA GLU A 100 1.82 -7.21 -7.47
C GLU A 100 1.19 -5.83 -7.25
N ILE A 101 2.02 -4.79 -7.33
CA ILE A 101 1.54 -3.42 -7.34
C ILE A 101 1.20 -3.04 -8.78
N THR A 102 -0.07 -2.76 -9.03
CA THR A 102 -0.57 -2.29 -10.32
C THR A 102 -0.56 -0.77 -10.40
N THR A 103 -0.75 -0.22 -11.60
CA THR A 103 -0.93 1.22 -11.81
C THR A 103 -2.16 1.75 -11.08
N SER A 104 -3.22 0.95 -10.93
CA SER A 104 -4.42 1.32 -10.17
C SER A 104 -4.12 1.52 -8.69
N HIS A 105 -3.37 0.60 -8.07
CA HIS A 105 -2.94 0.75 -6.67
C HIS A 105 -2.08 2.01 -6.45
N LEU A 106 -1.21 2.34 -7.42
CA LEU A 106 -0.42 3.58 -7.37
C LEU A 106 -1.28 4.83 -7.58
N ALA A 107 -2.24 4.80 -8.50
CA ALA A 107 -3.15 5.90 -8.74
C ALA A 107 -3.96 6.24 -7.48
N GLU A 108 -4.47 5.21 -6.80
CA GLU A 108 -5.17 5.36 -5.53
C GLU A 108 -4.23 5.85 -4.41
N ALA A 109 -3.02 5.28 -4.31
CA ALA A 109 -2.03 5.74 -3.36
C ALA A 109 -1.60 7.20 -3.57
N LEU A 110 -1.54 7.68 -4.81
CA LEU A 110 -1.26 9.08 -5.15
C LEU A 110 -2.42 10.01 -4.83
N GLN A 111 -3.67 9.52 -4.92
CA GLN A 111 -4.85 10.30 -4.49
C GLN A 111 -4.90 10.48 -2.96
N TYR A 112 -4.48 9.46 -2.20
CA TYR A 112 -4.38 9.56 -0.74
C TYR A 112 -3.07 10.18 -0.25
N GLY A 113 -2.01 10.09 -1.06
CA GLY A 113 -0.67 10.59 -0.78
C GLY A 113 -0.40 11.97 -1.38
N PRO A 114 0.82 12.47 -1.22
CA PRO A 114 1.17 13.44 -0.18
C PRO A 114 0.43 14.78 -0.33
N LYS A 115 -0.43 15.09 0.65
CA LYS A 115 -0.41 16.43 1.25
C LYS A 115 0.82 16.46 2.14
N ASP A 116 1.95 16.94 1.63
CA ASP A 116 2.91 17.54 2.55
C ASP A 116 2.14 18.73 3.12
N SER A 117 1.77 18.67 4.40
CA SER A 117 1.28 19.85 5.09
C SER A 117 2.40 20.87 5.00
N GLU A 118 2.22 21.87 4.15
CA GLU A 118 3.02 23.09 4.19
C GLU A 118 2.86 23.67 5.59
N PHE A 119 3.97 23.65 6.34
CA PHE A 119 4.23 24.34 7.62
C PHE A 119 3.44 23.88 8.85
#